data_AF-A0AAV3PHU9-F1
#
_entry.id   AF-A0AAV3PHU9-F1
#
_cell.length_a   1.000
_cell.length_b   1.000
_cell.length_c   1.000
_cell.angle_alpha   90.00
_cell.angle_beta   90.00
_cell.angle_gamma   90.00
#
_symmetry.space_group_name_H-M   'P 1'
#
loop_
_entity.id
_entity.type
_entity.pdbx_description
1 polymer ?
#
loop_
_entity_poly.entity_id
_entity_poly.type
_entity_poly.pdbx_seq_one_letter_code
_entity_poly.pdbx_strand_id
1 'polypeptide(L)'
;MSRKTAQDMTWHKRTKTRPGWMSHPRDGEAWKHFDVTYLDFSAEERNDRVGLCTNEFTPFGQFGHSYSCWPMMICMKEPFVFMSLIIPGPKSPGRDLDLFLRPLVDELNDLWSVGVNTWDSYTENFQLRVALM
;
A
#
# COMPACT_ATOMS: atom_id res chain seq x y z
N MET A 1 -3.88 -0.31 17.61
CA MET A 1 -3.67 -1.70 17.14
C MET A 1 -3.37 -2.62 18.31
N SER A 2 -3.86 -3.87 18.27
CA SER A 2 -3.49 -4.87 19.28
C SER A 2 -2.04 -5.33 19.12
N ARG A 3 -1.41 -5.82 20.20
CA ARG A 3 -0.03 -6.35 20.15
C ARG A 3 0.12 -7.48 19.13
N LYS A 4 -0.92 -8.30 18.96
CA LYS A 4 -0.94 -9.38 17.98
C LYS A 4 -0.95 -8.85 16.55
N THR A 5 -1.79 -7.86 16.27
CA THR A 5 -1.86 -7.20 14.96
C THR A 5 -0.54 -6.52 14.60
N ALA A 6 0.08 -5.80 15.56
CA ALA A 6 1.39 -5.18 15.36
C ALA A 6 2.48 -6.22 15.07
N GLN A 7 2.47 -7.35 15.80
CA GLN A 7 3.38 -8.45 15.52
C GLN A 7 3.16 -9.05 14.12
N ASP A 8 1.91 -9.16 13.65
CA ASP A 8 1.57 -9.70 12.34
C ASP A 8 2.06 -8.82 11.17
N MET A 9 2.35 -7.53 11.40
CA MET A 9 2.98 -6.67 10.37
C MET A 9 4.36 -7.18 9.94
N THR A 10 5.10 -7.80 10.87
CA THR A 10 6.42 -8.42 10.62
C THR A 10 6.34 -9.83 10.02
N TRP A 11 5.13 -10.34 9.77
CA TRP A 11 4.91 -11.72 9.30
C TRP A 11 5.66 -12.00 7.99
N HIS A 12 5.75 -11.00 7.13
CA HIS A 12 6.42 -11.08 5.84
C HIS A 12 7.94 -11.28 5.97
N LYS A 13 8.56 -11.12 7.13
CA LYS A 13 9.98 -11.47 7.32
C LYS A 13 10.16 -12.78 8.10
N ARG A 14 9.25 -13.06 9.03
CA ARG A 14 9.34 -14.23 9.95
C ARG A 14 8.87 -15.56 9.35
N THR A 15 7.90 -15.54 8.46
CA THR A 15 7.36 -16.78 7.89
C THR A 15 8.36 -17.42 6.93
N LYS A 16 8.40 -18.75 6.84
CA LYS A 16 9.15 -19.47 5.81
C LYS A 16 8.22 -19.82 4.65
N THR A 17 8.62 -19.50 3.43
CA THR A 17 7.87 -19.90 2.23
C THR A 17 8.22 -21.34 1.85
N ARG A 18 7.26 -22.09 1.33
CA ARG A 18 7.54 -23.39 0.73
C ARG A 18 8.31 -23.20 -0.59
N PRO A 19 9.37 -23.97 -0.85
CA PRO A 19 10.09 -23.89 -2.13
C PRO A 19 9.13 -24.14 -3.30
N GLY A 20 9.20 -23.29 -4.33
CA GLY A 20 8.42 -23.44 -5.55
C GLY A 20 6.98 -22.88 -5.51
N TRP A 21 6.53 -22.29 -4.39
CA TRP A 21 5.20 -21.70 -4.27
C TRP A 21 5.27 -20.24 -3.86
N MET A 22 4.57 -19.37 -4.60
CA MET A 22 4.35 -17.97 -4.22
C MET A 22 3.11 -17.90 -3.32
N SER A 23 3.31 -17.67 -2.03
CA SER A 23 2.22 -17.55 -1.05
C SER A 23 1.93 -16.10 -0.66
N HIS A 24 2.87 -15.20 -0.97
CA HIS A 24 2.79 -13.78 -0.67
C HIS A 24 3.60 -12.98 -1.70
N PRO A 25 3.25 -11.70 -1.99
CA PRO A 25 4.01 -10.85 -2.92
C PRO A 25 5.52 -10.79 -2.65
N ARG A 26 5.92 -10.93 -1.37
CA ARG A 26 7.34 -11.03 -0.95
C ARG A 26 8.14 -12.15 -1.63
N ASP A 27 7.46 -13.21 -2.05
CA ASP A 27 8.12 -14.36 -2.67
C ASP A 27 8.46 -14.07 -4.14
N GLY A 28 7.89 -13.00 -4.71
CA GLY A 28 8.18 -12.48 -6.03
C GLY A 28 9.60 -11.91 -6.15
N GLU A 29 10.12 -11.94 -7.38
CA GLU A 29 11.48 -11.48 -7.68
C GLU A 29 11.64 -9.97 -7.48
N ALA A 30 10.61 -9.17 -7.82
CA ALA A 30 10.62 -7.72 -7.62
C ALA A 30 10.85 -7.34 -6.15
N TRP A 31 10.14 -7.99 -5.22
CA TRP A 31 10.31 -7.73 -3.78
C TRP A 31 11.69 -8.15 -3.30
N LYS A 32 12.18 -9.34 -3.71
CA LYS A 32 13.52 -9.81 -3.35
C LYS A 32 14.62 -8.88 -3.86
N HIS A 33 14.49 -8.42 -5.10
CA HIS A 33 15.41 -7.46 -5.69
C HIS A 33 15.37 -6.12 -4.94
N PHE A 34 14.17 -5.63 -4.62
CA PHE A 34 13.98 -4.43 -3.82
C PHE A 34 14.67 -4.55 -2.46
N ASP A 35 14.51 -5.68 -1.76
CA ASP A 35 15.09 -5.88 -0.44
C ASP A 35 16.64 -5.90 -0.45
N VAL A 36 17.22 -6.42 -1.54
CA VAL A 36 18.68 -6.40 -1.76
C VAL A 36 19.17 -5.00 -2.16
N THR A 37 18.35 -4.23 -2.88
CA THR A 37 18.69 -2.87 -3.33
C THR A 37 18.64 -1.87 -2.18
N TYR A 38 17.62 -1.95 -1.32
CA TYR A 38 17.37 -1.03 -0.21
C TYR A 38 17.47 -1.77 1.13
N LEU A 39 18.72 -2.10 1.49
CA LEU A 39 19.03 -2.82 2.74
C LEU A 39 18.67 -2.02 3.99
N ASP A 40 18.82 -0.69 3.94
CA ASP A 40 18.44 0.24 5.00
C ASP A 40 16.93 0.20 5.28
N PHE A 41 16.12 0.19 4.21
CA PHE A 41 14.68 0.06 4.31
C PHE A 41 14.28 -1.32 4.81
N SER A 42 14.92 -2.37 4.30
CA SER A 42 14.57 -3.77 4.57
C SER A 42 15.08 -4.29 5.92
N ALA A 43 16.04 -3.58 6.51
CA ALA A 43 16.50 -3.84 7.87
C ALA A 43 15.34 -3.72 8.87
N GLU A 44 14.49 -2.72 8.69
CA GLU A 44 13.28 -2.52 9.49
C GLU A 44 12.13 -3.38 8.94
N GLU A 45 11.77 -4.43 9.69
CA GLU A 45 10.74 -5.40 9.29
C GLU A 45 9.32 -4.85 9.35
N ARG A 46 9.15 -3.67 9.94
CA ARG A 46 7.86 -2.98 10.08
C ARG A 46 7.61 -1.97 8.95
N ASN A 47 8.57 -1.78 8.06
CA ASN A 47 8.39 -0.93 6.89
C ASN A 47 7.43 -1.58 5.89
N ASP A 48 6.49 -0.78 5.40
CA ASP A 48 5.39 -1.24 4.58
C ASP A 48 5.68 -1.07 3.09
N ARG A 49 5.24 -2.04 2.30
CA ARG A 49 5.28 -1.99 0.84
C ARG A 49 3.83 -2.00 0.37
N VAL A 50 3.40 -0.93 -0.27
CA VAL A 50 2.02 -0.71 -0.69
C VAL A 50 1.93 -0.73 -2.21
N GLY A 51 0.80 -1.22 -2.73
CA GLY A 51 0.45 -1.10 -4.13
C GLY A 51 -0.62 -0.03 -4.33
N LEU A 52 -0.53 0.70 -5.44
CA LEU A 52 -1.63 1.55 -5.90
C LEU A 52 -2.47 0.79 -6.93
N CYS A 53 -3.76 0.70 -6.66
CA CYS A 53 -4.71 0.09 -7.58
C CYS A 53 -5.76 1.12 -8.00
N THR A 54 -5.90 1.31 -9.31
CA THR A 54 -7.01 2.05 -9.92
C THR A 54 -7.90 1.04 -10.63
N ASN A 55 -9.15 0.91 -10.22
CA ASN A 55 -10.12 0.09 -10.94
C ASN A 55 -11.32 0.95 -11.34
N GLU A 56 -11.99 0.59 -12.43
CA GLU A 56 -13.30 1.15 -12.75
C GLU A 56 -14.34 0.50 -11.83
N PHE A 57 -14.95 1.28 -10.95
CA PHE A 57 -16.02 0.83 -10.08
C PHE A 57 -17.34 1.48 -10.50
N THR A 58 -18.37 0.66 -10.76
CA THR A 58 -19.72 1.17 -11.00
C THR A 58 -20.56 0.94 -9.73
N PRO A 59 -20.82 1.97 -8.90
CA PRO A 59 -21.51 1.80 -7.61
C PRO A 59 -23.00 1.48 -7.76
N PHE A 60 -23.58 1.67 -8.95
CA PHE A 60 -24.97 1.34 -9.24
C PHE A 60 -25.03 0.13 -10.17
N GLY A 61 -25.72 -0.94 -9.75
CA GLY A 61 -25.95 -2.12 -10.58
C GLY A 61 -26.77 -1.81 -11.85
N GLN A 62 -27.19 -2.86 -12.57
CA GLN A 62 -27.86 -2.79 -13.88
C GLN A 62 -29.04 -1.79 -14.06
N PHE A 63 -29.60 -1.24 -12.98
CA PHE A 63 -30.78 -0.38 -12.98
C PHE A 63 -30.54 1.08 -12.55
N GLY A 64 -29.32 1.47 -12.19
CA GLY A 64 -28.99 2.88 -11.86
C GLY A 64 -28.26 3.60 -13.00
N HIS A 65 -28.15 4.93 -12.90
CA HIS A 65 -27.37 5.72 -13.85
C HIS A 65 -25.93 5.19 -13.94
N SER A 66 -25.44 4.93 -15.16
CA SER A 66 -24.06 4.50 -15.39
C SER A 66 -23.09 5.60 -14.93
N TYR A 67 -22.52 5.39 -13.74
CA TYR A 67 -21.48 6.24 -13.17
C TYR A 67 -20.23 5.38 -12.99
N SER A 68 -19.16 5.69 -13.73
CA SER A 68 -17.86 5.07 -13.52
C SER A 68 -17.10 5.90 -12.48
N CYS A 69 -16.78 5.32 -11.33
CA CYS A 69 -15.86 5.91 -10.38
C CYS A 69 -14.49 5.27 -10.57
N TRP A 70 -13.42 6.05 -10.45
CA TRP A 70 -12.07 5.52 -10.34
C TRP A 70 -11.61 5.63 -8.88
N PRO A 71 -11.93 4.65 -8.01
CA PRO A 71 -11.30 4.58 -6.71
C PRO A 71 -9.81 4.31 -6.86
N MET A 72 -9.00 5.18 -6.28
CA MET A 72 -7.62 4.84 -5.97
C MET A 72 -7.58 4.18 -4.60
N MET A 73 -7.03 2.96 -4.56
CA MET A 73 -6.89 2.20 -3.34
C MET A 73 -5.41 1.99 -3.05
N ILE A 74 -5.02 2.27 -1.81
CA ILE A 74 -3.76 1.83 -1.23
C ILE A 74 -4.02 0.44 -0.66
N CYS A 75 -3.43 -0.55 -1.30
CA CYS A 75 -3.66 -1.96 -0.98
C CYS A 75 -2.56 -2.47 -0.03
N MET A 76 -2.96 -2.82 1.18
CA MET A 76 -2.20 -3.69 2.10
C MET A 76 -2.98 -4.99 2.30
N LYS A 77 -2.46 -5.89 3.13
CA LYS A 77 -3.18 -7.13 3.50
C LYS A 77 -4.51 -6.79 4.19
N GLU A 78 -5.59 -7.48 3.83
CA GLU A 78 -6.90 -7.30 4.47
C GLU A 78 -6.80 -7.39 6.01
N PRO A 79 -7.51 -6.52 6.76
CA PRO A 79 -8.52 -5.55 6.29
C PRO A 79 -7.96 -4.15 5.96
N PHE A 80 -6.64 -3.97 5.81
CA PHE A 80 -5.99 -2.65 5.71
C PHE A 80 -5.97 -2.08 4.27
N VAL A 81 -7.09 -2.12 3.57
CA VAL A 81 -7.25 -1.47 2.26
C VAL A 81 -7.90 -0.11 2.48
N PHE A 82 -7.24 0.96 2.03
CA PHE A 82 -7.74 2.32 2.18
C PHE A 82 -8.05 2.93 0.81
N MET A 83 -9.26 3.49 0.66
CA MET A 83 -9.64 4.26 -0.52
C MET A 83 -9.19 5.71 -0.31
N SER A 84 -8.23 6.17 -1.11
CA SER A 84 -7.62 7.50 -0.97
C SER A 84 -8.30 8.56 -1.83
N LEU A 85 -8.84 8.18 -2.99
CA LEU A 85 -9.45 9.12 -3.95
C LEU A 85 -10.63 8.48 -4.68
N ILE A 86 -11.69 9.24 -4.90
CA ILE A 86 -12.88 8.88 -5.68
C ILE A 86 -12.99 9.89 -6.82
N ILE A 87 -12.85 9.44 -8.06
CA ILE A 87 -12.91 10.32 -9.24
C ILE A 87 -14.25 10.12 -9.96
N PRO A 88 -15.04 11.20 -10.14
CA PRO A 88 -16.40 11.09 -10.65
C PRO A 88 -16.50 10.98 -12.17
N GLY A 89 -16.86 9.80 -12.69
CA GLY A 89 -17.56 9.63 -13.98
C GLY A 89 -16.70 9.71 -15.25
N PRO A 90 -17.18 9.16 -16.38
CA PRO A 90 -16.50 9.25 -17.69
C PRO A 90 -16.43 10.67 -18.28
N LYS A 91 -17.09 11.66 -17.65
CA LYS A 91 -16.97 13.09 -17.94
C LYS A 91 -16.07 13.83 -16.95
N SER A 92 -15.45 13.15 -15.99
CA SER A 92 -14.40 13.75 -15.18
C SER A 92 -13.29 14.25 -16.07
N PRO A 93 -12.58 15.31 -15.66
CA PRO A 93 -11.33 15.64 -16.30
C PRO A 93 -10.32 14.54 -15.96
N GLY A 94 -10.33 13.44 -16.71
CA GLY A 94 -9.25 12.44 -16.68
C GLY A 94 -7.89 13.08 -17.00
N ARG A 95 -7.91 14.31 -17.54
CA ARG A 95 -6.76 15.16 -17.81
C ARG A 95 -6.11 15.78 -16.57
N ASP A 96 -6.84 15.90 -15.46
CA ASP A 96 -6.39 16.57 -14.22
C ASP A 96 -6.09 15.55 -13.09
N LEU A 97 -5.97 14.26 -13.44
CA LEU A 97 -5.69 13.17 -12.49
C LEU A 97 -4.41 13.41 -11.70
N ASP A 98 -3.40 13.95 -12.38
CA ASP A 98 -2.11 14.35 -11.83
C ASP A 98 -2.23 15.41 -10.73
N LEU A 99 -3.17 16.36 -10.88
CA LEU A 99 -3.46 17.37 -9.84
C LEU A 99 -4.03 16.73 -8.58
N PHE A 100 -4.90 15.73 -8.71
CA PHE A 100 -5.48 15.03 -7.56
C PHE A 100 -4.52 14.03 -6.91
N LEU A 101 -3.59 13.48 -7.69
CA LEU A 101 -2.55 12.57 -7.21
C LEU A 101 -1.42 13.28 -6.48
N ARG A 102 -1.21 14.56 -6.76
CA ARG A 102 -0.05 15.29 -6.24
C ARG A 102 0.10 15.22 -4.71
N PRO A 103 -0.95 15.43 -3.88
CA PRO A 103 -0.82 15.29 -2.44
C PRO A 103 -0.41 13.87 -2.02
N LEU A 104 -0.96 12.84 -2.68
CA LEU A 104 -0.61 11.44 -2.41
C LEU A 104 0.85 11.15 -2.78
N VAL A 105 1.31 11.66 -3.91
CA VAL A 105 2.71 11.52 -4.35
C VAL A 105 3.66 12.23 -3.38
N ASP A 106 3.30 13.43 -2.93
CA ASP A 106 4.10 14.19 -1.95
C ASP A 106 4.19 13.43 -0.62
N GLU A 107 3.07 12.89 -0.10
CA GLU A 107 3.06 12.06 1.11
C GLU A 107 3.88 10.77 0.96
N LEU A 108 3.78 10.08 -0.17
CA LEU A 108 4.56 8.87 -0.43
C LEU A 108 6.07 9.17 -0.52
N ASN A 109 6.44 10.32 -1.09
CA ASN A 109 7.84 10.76 -1.12
C ASN A 109 8.36 11.10 0.29
N ASP A 110 7.57 11.75 1.13
CA ASP A 110 7.93 12.04 2.51
C ASP A 110 8.07 10.76 3.34
N LEU A 111 7.13 9.81 3.19
CA LEU A 111 7.19 8.50 3.84
C LEU A 111 8.40 7.67 3.38
N TRP A 112 8.79 7.80 2.12
CA TRP A 112 9.99 7.13 1.60
C TRP A 112 11.28 7.79 2.09
N SER A 113 11.39 9.11 2.05
CA SER A 113 12.64 9.83 2.28
C SER A 113 12.94 10.10 3.75
N VAL A 114 11.92 10.55 4.50
CA VAL A 114 12.03 10.90 5.93
C VAL A 114 11.43 9.80 6.79
N GLY A 115 10.28 9.28 6.40
CA GLY A 115 9.46 8.39 7.22
C GLY A 115 8.77 9.13 8.37
N VAL A 116 8.00 8.39 9.17
CA VAL A 116 7.23 8.92 10.30
C VAL A 116 7.54 8.14 11.56
N ASN A 117 7.85 8.85 12.66
CA ASN A 117 8.00 8.21 13.97
C ASN A 117 6.66 7.62 14.41
N THR A 118 6.60 6.30 14.45
CA THR A 118 5.38 5.51 14.67
C THR A 118 5.56 4.67 15.91
N TRP A 119 4.51 4.59 16.73
CA TRP A 119 4.48 3.69 17.89
C TRP A 119 3.62 2.48 17.57
N ASP A 120 4.15 1.28 17.81
CA ASP A 120 3.35 0.06 17.84
C ASP A 120 3.34 -0.59 19.23
N SER A 121 2.32 -1.41 19.48
CA SER A 121 2.16 -2.12 20.76
C SER A 121 3.01 -3.38 20.89
N TYR A 122 3.87 -3.68 19.90
CA TYR A 122 4.73 -4.87 19.89
C TYR A 122 6.14 -4.58 20.40
N THR A 123 6.71 -3.46 19.96
CA THR A 123 8.14 -3.12 20.03
C THR A 123 8.41 -1.66 20.37
N GLU A 124 7.37 -0.82 20.51
CA GLU A 124 7.42 0.63 20.82
C GLU A 124 7.70 1.52 19.58
N ASN A 125 8.47 2.60 19.74
CA ASN A 125 8.70 3.60 18.70
C ASN A 125 9.68 3.08 17.63
N PHE A 126 9.38 3.40 16.37
CA PHE A 126 10.25 3.16 15.24
C PHE A 126 9.99 4.17 14.13
N GLN A 127 10.94 4.28 13.20
CA GLN A 127 10.79 5.12 12.02
C GLN A 127 10.11 4.30 10.91
N LEU A 128 8.82 4.53 10.70
CA LEU A 128 8.06 3.88 9.63
C LEU A 128 8.39 4.55 8.30
N ARG A 129 8.83 3.77 7.33
CA ARG A 129 8.93 4.16 5.92
C ARG A 129 7.99 3.31 5.09
N VAL A 130 7.48 3.89 4.00
CA VAL A 130 6.61 3.21 3.05
C VAL A 130 7.24 3.26 1.67
N ALA A 131 7.20 2.13 0.97
CA ALA A 131 7.60 2.03 -0.43
C ALA A 131 6.39 1.68 -1.30
N LEU A 132 6.27 2.37 -2.43
CA LEU A 132 5.32 2.02 -3.48
C LEU A 132 5.94 0.94 -4.37
N MET A 133 5.24 -0.19 -4.56
CA MET A 133 5.67 -1.33 -5.39
C MET A 133 4.68 -1.69 -6.48
#